data_AF-A0A9E1M818-F1
#
_entry.id   AF-A0A9E1M818-F1
#
_cell.length_a   1.000
_cell.length_b   1.000
_cell.length_c   1.000
_cell.angle_alpha   90.00
_cell.angle_beta   90.00
_cell.angle_gamma   90.00
#
_symmetry.space_group_name_H-M   'P 1'
#
loop_
_entity.id
_entity.type
_entity.pdbx_description
1 polymer ?
#
loop_
_entity_poly.entity_id
_entity_poly.type
_entity_poly.pdbx_seq_one_letter_code
_entity_poly.pdbx_strand_id
1 'polypeptide(L)' 'MAEVTIPKEKMNYTIDLLITMVTDEIAEETGKDRKEVLTDFLCSKTGKALYDEKTKLWCNGPAYIAELYMEELKKS' A
#
# COMPACT_ATOMS: atom_id res chain seq x y z
N MET A 1 -25.01 17.15 -0.32
CA MET A 1 -23.93 16.45 0.40
C MET A 1 -22.79 17.42 0.51
N ALA A 2 -22.46 17.91 1.70
CA ALA A 2 -21.22 18.68 1.86
C ALA A 2 -20.06 17.75 1.50
N GLU A 3 -19.17 18.17 0.61
CA GLU A 3 -17.92 17.45 0.38
C GLU A 3 -17.14 17.48 1.70
N VAL A 4 -17.13 16.34 2.40
CA VAL A 4 -16.29 16.17 3.58
C VAL A 4 -14.87 16.00 3.05
N THR A 5 -14.10 17.08 3.00
CA THR A 5 -12.68 17.02 2.66
C THR A 5 -11.94 16.35 3.82
N ILE A 6 -11.43 15.15 3.58
CA ILE A 6 -10.54 14.48 4.56
C ILE A 6 -9.23 15.26 4.61
N PRO A 7 -8.74 15.68 5.78
CA PRO A 7 -7.44 16.33 5.89
C PRO A 7 -6.33 15.44 5.34
N LYS A 8 -5.39 16.03 4.59
CA LYS A 8 -4.27 15.28 3.98
C LYS A 8 -3.47 14.47 4.99
N GLU A 9 -3.26 14.99 6.20
CA GLU A 9 -2.57 14.27 7.28
C GLU A 9 -3.32 13.02 7.72
N LYS A 10 -4.66 13.05 7.77
CA LYS A 10 -5.48 11.89 8.09
C LYS A 10 -5.43 10.85 7.00
N MET A 11 -5.38 11.27 5.74
CA MET A 11 -5.21 10.37 4.60
C MET A 11 -3.83 9.71 4.62
N ASN A 12 -2.76 10.47 4.84
CA ASN A 12 -1.40 9.93 4.95
C ASN A 12 -1.30 8.91 6.09
N TYR A 13 -1.87 9.21 7.26
CA TYR A 13 -1.89 8.28 8.38
C TYR A 13 -2.61 6.96 8.03
N THR A 14 -3.75 7.05 7.33
CA THR A 14 -4.47 5.86 6.84
C THR A 14 -3.63 5.07 5.84
N ILE A 15 -2.90 5.75 4.94
CA ILE A 15 -1.98 5.10 3.99
C ILE A 15 -0.85 4.40 4.74
N ASP A 16 -0.23 5.03 5.73
CA ASP A 16 0.87 4.44 6.50
C ASP A 16 0.41 3.18 7.28
N LEU A 17 -0.81 3.23 7.84
CA LEU A 17 -1.43 2.07 8.47
C LEU A 17 -1.69 0.95 7.44
N LEU A 18 -2.22 1.31 6.27
CA LEU A 18 -2.48 0.35 5.19
C LEU A 18 -1.19 -0.30 4.69
N ILE A 19 -0.11 0.47 4.53
CA ILE A 19 1.22 -0.04 4.18
C ILE A 19 1.70 -1.06 5.21
N THR A 20 1.49 -0.78 6.50
CA THR A 20 1.85 -1.72 7.58
C THR A 20 1.11 -3.05 7.41
N MET A 21 -0.20 -3.01 7.14
CA MET A 21 -1.02 -4.21 6.92
C MET A 21 -0.60 -4.98 5.67
N VAL A 22 -0.36 -4.28 4.56
CA VAL A 22 0.12 -4.89 3.30
C VAL A 22 1.48 -5.55 3.50
N THR A 23 2.38 -4.90 4.24
CA THR A 23 3.71 -5.44 4.54
C THR A 23 3.61 -6.73 5.34
N ASP A 24 2.75 -6.77 6.36
CA ASP A 24 2.53 -7.97 7.17
C ASP A 24 1.94 -9.11 6.34
N GLU A 25 0.96 -8.82 5.48
CA GLU A 25 0.33 -9.78 4.57
C GLU A 25 1.34 -10.39 3.58
N ILE A 26 2.17 -9.56 2.96
CA ILE A 26 3.24 -10.01 2.06
C ILE A 26 4.30 -10.83 2.81
N ALA A 27 4.72 -10.39 3.99
CA ALA A 27 5.72 -11.09 4.78
C ALA A 27 5.22 -12.47 5.25
N GLU A 28 3.95 -12.57 5.64
CA GLU A 28 3.31 -13.85 6.02
C GLU A 28 3.20 -14.80 4.82
N GLU A 29 2.78 -14.32 3.65
CA GLU A 29 2.63 -15.14 2.44
C GLU A 29 3.99 -15.62 1.89
N THR A 30 5.01 -14.75 1.91
CA THR A 30 6.31 -15.04 1.28
C THR A 30 7.36 -15.61 2.24
N GLY A 31 7.13 -15.51 3.56
CA GLY A 31 8.11 -15.87 4.59
C GLY A 31 9.32 -14.93 4.67
N LYS A 32 9.27 -13.76 4.01
CA LYS A 32 10.36 -12.77 4.00
C LYS A 32 10.40 -11.93 5.28
N ASP A 33 11.55 -11.33 5.54
CA ASP A 33 11.68 -10.36 6.62
C ASP A 33 10.82 -9.11 6.35
N ARG A 34 10.07 -8.69 7.36
CA ARG A 34 9.12 -7.57 7.26
C ARG A 34 9.80 -6.26 6.88
N LYS A 35 11.03 -6.01 7.34
CA LYS A 35 11.76 -4.78 7.05
C LYS A 35 12.25 -4.77 5.60
N GLU A 36 12.67 -5.92 5.09
CA GLU A 36 12.97 -6.10 3.65
C GLU A 36 11.71 -5.83 2.81
N VAL A 37 10.60 -6.50 3.14
CA VAL A 37 9.31 -6.33 2.44
C VAL A 37 8.87 -4.86 2.45
N LEU A 38 8.92 -4.18 3.59
CA LEU A 38 8.54 -2.77 3.69
C LEU A 38 9.38 -1.89 2.77
N THR A 39 10.69 -2.12 2.77
CA THR A 39 11.64 -1.31 1.99
C THR A 39 11.39 -1.52 0.49
N ASP A 40 11.25 -2.77 0.05
CA ASP A 40 10.99 -3.13 -1.34
C ASP A 40 9.61 -2.62 -1.79
N PHE A 41 8.59 -2.80 -0.96
CA PHE A 41 7.23 -2.35 -1.23
C PHE A 41 7.16 -0.83 -1.40
N LEU A 42 7.78 -0.05 -0.50
CA LEU A 42 7.83 1.41 -0.61
C LEU A 42 8.57 1.89 -1.88
N CYS A 43 9.53 1.11 -2.38
CA CYS A 43 10.26 1.42 -3.60
C CYS A 43 9.49 1.05 -4.89
N SER A 44 8.50 0.17 -4.80
CA SER A 44 7.69 -0.33 -5.91
C SER A 44 6.78 0.74 -6.53
N LYS A 45 6.26 0.48 -7.73
CA LYS A 45 5.24 1.31 -8.36
C LYS A 45 3.94 1.28 -7.56
N THR A 46 3.57 0.10 -7.06
CA THR A 46 2.37 -0.12 -6.24
C THR A 46 2.43 0.71 -4.95
N GLY A 47 3.54 0.66 -4.22
CA GLY A 47 3.74 1.46 -3.00
C GLY A 47 3.71 2.97 -3.26
N LYS A 48 4.34 3.44 -4.33
CA LYS A 48 4.30 4.86 -4.72
C LYS A 48 2.89 5.32 -5.12
N ALA A 49 2.11 4.45 -5.75
CA ALA A 49 0.75 4.77 -6.19
C ALA A 49 -0.24 4.99 -5.04
N LEU A 50 0.05 4.49 -3.82
CA LEU A 50 -0.79 4.71 -2.64
C LEU A 50 -0.89 6.19 -2.23
N TYR A 51 0.18 6.96 -2.43
CA TYR A 51 0.20 8.40 -2.14
C TYR A 51 -0.28 9.27 -3.31
N ASP A 52 -0.57 8.68 -4.47
CA ASP A 52 -1.16 9.41 -5.59
C ASP A 52 -2.66 9.61 -5.37
N GLU A 53 -3.05 10.83 -5.00
CA GLU A 53 -4.43 11.23 -4.73
C GLU A 53 -5.37 10.97 -5.91
N LYS A 54 -4.85 10.90 -7.14
CA LYS A 54 -5.66 10.65 -8.36
C LYS A 54 -6.06 9.19 -8.49
N THR A 55 -5.21 8.26 -8.03
CA THR A 55 -5.48 6.82 -8.15
C THR A 55 -6.50 6.36 -7.13
N LYS A 56 -6.52 7.00 -5.95
CA LYS A 56 -7.30 6.57 -4.78
C LYS A 56 -7.07 5.10 -4.43
N LEU A 57 -5.87 4.58 -4.72
CA LEU A 57 -5.54 3.17 -4.48
C LEU A 57 -5.69 2.79 -3.01
N TRP A 58 -5.40 3.71 -2.10
CA TRP A 58 -5.53 3.55 -0.65
C TRP A 58 -6.97 3.27 -0.16
N CYS A 59 -7.99 3.47 -1.00
CA CYS A 59 -9.38 3.12 -0.69
C CYS A 59 -9.65 1.60 -0.76
N ASN A 60 -8.69 0.81 -1.23
CA ASN A 60 -8.80 -0.65 -1.33
C ASN A 60 -8.23 -1.34 -0.08
N GLY A 61 -8.58 -2.61 0.10
CA GLY A 61 -8.05 -3.43 1.18
C GLY A 61 -6.59 -3.85 0.98
N PRO A 62 -5.89 -4.22 2.06
CA PRO A 62 -4.48 -4.62 2.01
C PRO A 62 -4.24 -5.82 1.09
N ALA A 63 -5.13 -6.83 1.11
CA ALA A 63 -5.02 -8.02 0.25
C ALA A 63 -4.97 -7.69 -1.25
N TYR A 64 -5.82 -6.77 -1.69
CA TYR A 64 -5.83 -6.32 -3.08
C TYR A 64 -4.53 -5.61 -3.45
N ILE A 65 -3.99 -4.80 -2.54
CA ILE A 65 -2.74 -4.06 -2.78
C ILE A 65 -1.53 -5.01 -2.76
N ALA A 66 -1.54 -6.01 -1.88
CA ALA A 66 -0.53 -7.08 -1.85
C ALA A 66 -0.54 -7.85 -3.18
N GLU A 67 -1.71 -8.25 -3.68
CA GLU A 67 -1.85 -8.93 -4.97
C GLU A 67 -1.31 -8.06 -6.12
N LEU A 68 -1.65 -6.76 -6.16
CA LEU A 68 -1.12 -5.84 -7.17
C LEU A 68 0.41 -5.76 -7.14
N TYR A 69 1.01 -5.73 -5.96
CA TYR A 69 2.47 -5.75 -5.81
C TYR A 69 3.06 -7.07 -6.31
N MET A 70 2.45 -8.21 -5.99
CA MET A 70 2.89 -9.51 -6.51
C MET A 70 2.81 -9.59 -8.04
N GLU A 71 1.76 -9.04 -8.63
CA GLU A 71 1.62 -8.92 -10.08
C GLU A 71 2.65 -7.97 -10.71
N GLU A 72 3.05 -6.91 -10.00
CA GLU A 72 4.16 -6.04 -10.41
C GLU A 72 5.49 -6.81 -10.46
N LEU A 73 5.77 -7.63 -9.44
CA LEU A 73 6.99 -8.44 -9.37
C LEU A 73 7.07 -9.48 -10.49
N LYS A 74 5.95 -10.11 -10.86
CA LYS A 74 5.91 -11.10 -11.97
C LYS A 74 6.21 -10.48 -13.35
N LYS A 75 6.05 -9.16 -13.48
CA LYS A 75 6.22 -8.41 -14.74
C LYS A 75 7.58 -7.69 -14.84
N SER A 76 8.41 -7.81 -13.81
CA SER A 76 9.75 -7.22 -13.72
C SER A 76 10.83 -8.27 -14.01
#